data_AF-A0A392PUF9-F1
#
_entry.id   AF-A0A392PUF9-F1
#
_cell.length_a   1.000
_cell.length_b   1.000
_cell.length_c   1.000
_cell.angle_alpha   90.00
_cell.angle_beta   90.00
_cell.angle_gamma   90.00
#
_symmetry.space_group_name_H-M   'P 1'
#
loop_
_entity.id
_entity.type
_entity.pdbx_description
1 polymer ?
#
loop_
_entity_poly.entity_id
_entity_poly.type
_entity_poly.pdbx_seq_one_letter_code
_entity_poly.pdbx_strand_id
1 'polypeptide(L)' 'SNKSPQEFAEEVLKEAHLYNGFNLVLADICTSTMVYVFNRPKHGYLSVTPGIHVLTNASLDTPWPK' A
#
# COMPACT_ATOMS: atom_id res chain seq x y z
N SER A 1 5.34 -10.42 -14.99
CA SER A 1 4.25 -9.44 -15.17
C SER A 1 4.90 -8.10 -15.47
N ASN A 2 4.48 -7.37 -16.50
CA ASN A 2 5.05 -6.06 -16.88
C ASN A 2 4.21 -4.88 -16.36
N LYS A 3 3.42 -5.11 -15.30
CA LYS A 3 2.54 -4.11 -14.70
C LYS A 3 3.34 -3.20 -13.78
N SER A 4 3.05 -1.90 -13.83
CA SER A 4 3.50 -0.93 -12.84
C SER A 4 2.90 -1.26 -11.46
N PRO A 5 3.53 -0.82 -10.35
CA PRO A 5 2.97 -0.98 -9.01
C PRO A 5 1.54 -0.45 -8.87
N GLN A 6 1.19 0.63 -9.57
CA GLN A 6 -0.14 1.21 -9.59
C GLN A 6 -1.17 0.31 -10.27
N GLU A 7 -0.85 -0.22 -11.45
CA GLU A 7 -1.73 -1.16 -12.16
C GLU A 7 -1.98 -2.43 -11.33
N PHE A 8 -0.94 -2.93 -10.66
CA PHE A 8 -1.09 -4.08 -9.77
C PHE A 8 -1.90 -3.74 -8.51
N ALA A 9 -1.74 -2.54 -7.94
CA ALA A 9 -2.55 -2.08 -6.82
C ALA A 9 -4.05 -2.04 -7.18
N GLU A 10 -4.39 -1.56 -8.37
CA GLU A 10 -5.77 -1.54 -8.85
C GLU A 10 -6.39 -2.93 -9.00
N GLU A 11 -5.60 -3.92 -9.42
CA GLU A 11 -6.04 -5.32 -9.45
C GLU A 11 -6.28 -5.88 -8.06
N VAL A 12 -5.34 -5.63 -7.13
CA VAL A 12 -5.49 -6.04 -5.72
C VAL A 12 -6.75 -5.44 -5.11
N LEU A 13 -7.08 -4.19 -5.41
CA LEU A 13 -8.28 -3.53 -4.88
C LEU A 13 -9.60 -4.18 -5.35
N LYS A 14 -9.64 -4.79 -6.53
CA LYS A 14 -10.85 -5.49 -7.02
C LYS A 14 -11.20 -6.69 -6.13
N GLU A 15 -10.19 -7.34 -5.56
CA GLU A 15 -10.33 -8.55 -4.75
C GLU A 15 -10.09 -8.31 -3.25
N ALA A 16 -9.75 -7.09 -2.85
CA ALA A 16 -9.39 -6.74 -1.46
C ALA A 16 -10.47 -7.09 -0.42
N HIS A 17 -11.74 -7.14 -0.83
CA HIS A 17 -12.88 -7.51 0.00
C HIS A 17 -12.93 -9.01 0.35
N LEU A 18 -12.19 -9.85 -0.37
CA LEU A 18 -12.09 -11.31 -0.12
C LEU A 18 -11.10 -11.65 0.98
N TYR A 19 -10.29 -10.69 1.42
CA TYR A 19 -9.23 -10.88 2.39
C TYR A 19 -9.55 -10.17 3.70
N ASN A 20 -9.04 -10.73 4.80
CA ASN A 20 -8.93 -9.99 6.05
C ASN A 20 -8.07 -8.73 5.86
N GLY A 21 -8.10 -7.88 6.86
CA GLY A 21 -7.40 -6.62 6.77
C GLY A 21 -5.87 -6.75 6.63
N PHE A 22 -5.29 -6.01 5.69
CA PHE A 22 -3.87 -6.07 5.31
C PHE A 22 -3.27 -4.70 4.99
N ASN A 23 -1.94 -4.68 5.00
CA ASN A 23 -1.07 -3.61 4.57
C ASN A 23 -0.09 -4.23 3.55
N LEU A 24 -0.03 -3.71 2.33
CA LEU A 24 0.76 -4.28 1.23
C LEU A 24 1.65 -3.20 0.61
N VAL A 25 2.94 -3.47 0.48
CA VAL A 25 3.91 -2.58 -0.18
C VAL A 25 4.28 -3.18 -1.53
N LEU A 26 4.09 -2.40 -2.59
CA LEU A 26 4.46 -2.75 -3.96
C LEU A 26 5.57 -1.80 -4.40
N ALA A 27 6.70 -2.34 -4.84
CA ALA A 27 7.83 -1.53 -5.28
C ALA A 27 8.36 -2.05 -6.62
N ASP A 28 8.59 -1.12 -7.55
CA ASP A 28 9.43 -1.35 -8.71
C ASP A 28 10.76 -0.60 -8.49
N ILE A 29 11.80 -1.38 -8.22
CA ILE A 29 13.13 -0.90 -7.88
C ILE A 29 13.79 -0.23 -9.08
N CYS A 30 13.52 -0.72 -10.30
CA CYS A 30 14.12 -0.17 -11.52
C CYS A 30 13.63 1.26 -11.79
N THR A 31 12.37 1.54 -11.49
CA THR A 31 11.76 2.87 -11.67
C THR A 31 11.73 3.70 -10.39
N SER A 32 12.20 3.15 -9.25
CA SER A 32 12.09 3.77 -7.93
C SER A 32 10.65 4.18 -7.56
N THR A 33 9.67 3.40 -8.02
CA THR A 33 8.26 3.66 -7.72
C THR A 33 7.77 2.72 -6.61
N MET A 34 7.02 3.27 -5.66
CA MET A 34 6.46 2.51 -4.56
C MET A 34 5.02 2.91 -4.29
N VAL A 35 4.17 1.93 -4.06
CA VAL A 35 2.74 2.08 -3.76
C VAL A 35 2.43 1.29 -2.50
N TYR A 36 1.69 1.89 -1.60
CA TYR A 36 1.15 1.27 -0.40
C TYR A 36 -0.35 1.01 -0.60
N VAL A 37 -0.75 -0.25 -0.49
CA VAL A 37 -2.14 -0.72 -0.63
C VAL A 37 -2.65 -1.17 0.72
N PHE A 38 -3.89 -0.82 1.03
CA PHE A 38 -4.56 -1.16 2.28
C PHE A 38 -6.03 -1.45 2.02
N ASN A 39 -6.65 -2.30 2.84
CA ASN A 39 -8.09 -2.59 2.78
C ASN A 39 -8.84 -2.23 4.07
N ARG A 40 -8.21 -1.49 4.99
CA ARG A 40 -8.83 -1.00 6.24
C ARG A 40 -8.48 0.46 6.53
N PRO A 41 -9.39 1.25 7.13
CA PRO A 41 -10.83 0.97 7.32
C PRO A 41 -11.64 1.08 6.02
N LYS A 42 -11.06 1.67 4.97
CA LYS A 42 -11.51 1.62 3.58
C LYS A 42 -10.41 0.96 2.74
N HIS A 43 -10.75 0.51 1.53
CA HIS A 43 -9.76 0.01 0.59
C HIS A 43 -9.25 1.11 -0.34
N GLY A 44 -7.96 1.11 -0.59
CA GLY A 44 -7.30 2.12 -1.40
C GLY A 44 -5.81 1.86 -1.53
N TYR A 45 -5.14 2.73 -2.27
CA TYR A 45 -3.70 2.77 -2.35
C TYR A 45 -3.20 4.22 -2.35
N LEU A 46 -1.94 4.42 -1.99
CA LEU A 46 -1.24 5.69 -2.07
C LEU A 46 0.18 5.48 -2.62
N SER A 47 0.66 6.45 -3.40
CA SER A 47 2.08 6.49 -3.78
C SER A 47 2.92 6.88 -2.59
N VAL A 48 3.97 6.10 -2.31
CA VAL A 48 4.89 6.42 -1.22
C VAL A 48 5.95 7.38 -1.74
N THR A 49 6.07 8.53 -1.09
CA THR A 49 7.06 9.56 -1.44
C THR A 49 8.46 9.15 -0.96
N PRO A 50 9.53 9.65 -1.56
CA PRO A 50 10.89 9.41 -1.06
C PRO A 50 11.04 9.91 0.39
N GLY A 51 11.59 9.06 1.27
CA GLY A 51 11.76 9.39 2.68
C GLY A 51 11.82 8.14 3.57
N ILE A 52 11.84 8.36 4.88
CA ILE A 52 11.74 7.30 5.89
C ILE A 52 10.29 7.23 6.34
N HIS A 53 9.67 6.07 6.15
CA HIS A 53 8.29 5.79 6.53
C HIS A 53 8.25 4.65 7.55
N VAL A 54 7.29 4.68 8.47
CA VAL A 54 7.11 3.62 9.48
C VAL A 54 5.78 2.94 9.25
N LEU A 55 5.81 1.61 9.14
CA LEU A 55 4.61 0.79 9.03
C LEU A 55 4.32 0.10 10.37
N THR A 56 3.06 0.11 10.78
CA THR A 56 2.56 -0.65 11.93
C THR A 56 1.32 -1.45 11.51
N ASN A 57 0.68 -2.20 12.42
CA ASN A 57 -0.61 -2.84 12.14
C ASN A 57 -1.79 -1.84 12.06
N ALA A 58 -1.53 -0.55 12.26
CA ALA A 58 -2.48 0.52 11.98
C ALA A 58 -2.27 1.08 10.56
N SER A 59 -2.99 2.15 10.22
CA SER A 59 -2.79 2.88 8.96
C SER A 59 -1.37 3.45 8.88
N LEU A 60 -0.87 3.68 7.66
CA LEU A 60 0.41 4.35 7.43
C LEU A 60 0.44 5.69 8.17
N ASP A 61 1.53 5.98 8.88
CA ASP A 61 1.74 7.20 9.69
C ASP A 61 0.71 7.45 10.80
N THR A 62 0.15 6.38 11.40
CA THR A 62 -0.74 6.54 12.55
C THR A 62 -0.01 7.29 13.70
N PRO A 63 -0.57 8.40 14.22
CA PRO A 63 0.04 9.15 15.32
C PRO A 63 0.21 8.26 16.54
N TRP A 64 1.41 8.24 17.11
CA TRP A 64 1.67 7.48 18.33
C TRP A 64 1.08 8.21 19.54
N PRO A 65 0.22 7.58 20.37
CA PRO A 65 -0.21 8.14 21.64
C PRO A 65 0.94 7.93 22.63
N LYS A 66 1.81 8.94 22.80
CA LYS A 66 2.67 8.99 23.98
C LYS A 66 1.82 9.32 25.20
#